data_AF-A0A1F3Y165-F1
#
_entry.id   AF-A0A1F3Y165-F1
#
_cell.length_a   1.000
_cell.length_b   1.000
_cell.length_c   1.000
_cell.angle_alpha   90.00
_cell.angle_beta   90.00
_cell.angle_gamma   90.00
#
_symmetry.space_group_name_H-M   'P 1'
#
loop_
_entity.id
_entity.type
_entity.pdbx_description
1 polymer ?
#
loop_
_entity_poly.entity_id
_entity_poly.type
_entity_poly.pdbx_seq_one_letter_code
_entity_poly.pdbx_strand_id
1 'polypeptide(L)'
;MNNKKIMDKIRHAAKIDAKKRKDRRYLDTMSLLVSKGLLRTNMKILPRPNSRISLDDAVWAGINVEPRILEVLPAAVLRLGRHFVFLPERHAGLLEVVACLRLGAVTGPDFMGISYKKLRIWADFPLKDGRVKTVSEKKIMRAYRLRPEIFRKLENMAKQRGCTETEVIENVIRFSFSARL
;
A
#
# COMPACT_ATOMS: atom_id res chain seq x y z
N MET A 1 -6.08 -28.15 33.54
CA MET A 1 -7.00 -27.98 32.38
C MET A 1 -6.92 -29.24 31.52
N ASN A 2 -8.04 -29.87 31.13
CA ASN A 2 -8.03 -31.24 30.55
C ASN A 2 -7.60 -31.22 29.07
N ASN A 3 -6.49 -31.90 28.73
CA ASN A 3 -5.89 -31.94 27.39
C ASN A 3 -6.88 -32.35 26.29
N LYS A 4 -7.83 -33.24 26.58
CA LYS A 4 -8.87 -33.65 25.62
C LYS A 4 -9.78 -32.48 25.21
N LYS A 5 -10.22 -31.68 26.19
CA LYS A 5 -11.06 -30.48 25.95
C LYS A 5 -10.32 -29.41 25.14
N ILE A 6 -9.01 -29.28 25.33
CA ILE A 6 -8.17 -28.35 24.56
C ILE A 6 -8.06 -28.83 23.10
N MET A 7 -7.76 -30.11 22.89
CA MET A 7 -7.64 -30.68 21.54
C MET A 7 -8.95 -30.59 20.75
N ASP A 8 -10.10 -30.80 21.39
CA ASP A 8 -11.40 -30.66 20.75
C ASP A 8 -11.70 -29.21 20.36
N LYS A 9 -11.35 -28.23 21.21
CA LYS A 9 -11.45 -26.80 20.87
C LYS A 9 -10.56 -26.43 19.68
N ILE A 10 -9.31 -26.91 19.64
CA ILE A 10 -8.38 -26.66 18.54
C ILE A 10 -8.93 -27.25 17.22
N ARG A 11 -9.40 -28.51 17.25
CA ARG A 11 -10.00 -29.15 16.07
C ARG A 11 -11.24 -28.43 15.56
N HIS A 12 -12.09 -27.97 16.49
CA HIS A 12 -13.27 -27.19 16.13
C HIS A 12 -12.91 -25.84 15.50
N ALA A 13 -11.97 -25.11 16.10
CA ALA A 13 -11.46 -23.86 15.54
C ALA A 13 -10.83 -24.05 14.17
N ALA A 14 -10.02 -25.10 13.98
CA ALA A 14 -9.40 -25.44 12.69
C ALA A 14 -10.44 -25.75 11.60
N LYS A 15 -11.53 -26.45 11.94
CA LYS A 15 -12.64 -26.70 11.00
C LYS A 15 -13.33 -25.41 10.57
N ILE A 16 -13.60 -24.50 11.52
CA ILE A 16 -14.20 -23.20 11.23
C ILE A 16 -13.27 -22.38 10.33
N ASP A 17 -11.98 -22.30 10.67
CA ASP A 17 -10.98 -21.59 9.88
C ASP A 17 -10.86 -22.15 8.45
N ALA A 18 -10.78 -23.48 8.32
CA ALA A 18 -10.76 -24.15 7.01
C ALA A 18 -12.01 -23.85 6.18
N LYS A 19 -13.19 -23.73 6.80
CA LYS A 19 -14.42 -23.32 6.11
C LYS A 19 -14.33 -21.87 5.64
N LYS A 20 -13.87 -20.95 6.49
CA LYS A 20 -13.72 -19.53 6.13
C LYS A 20 -12.67 -19.30 5.04
N ARG A 21 -11.59 -20.09 5.00
CA ARG A 21 -10.56 -20.02 3.94
C ARG A 21 -11.04 -20.48 2.57
N LYS A 22 -12.20 -21.14 2.48
CA LYS A 22 -12.88 -21.47 1.22
C LYS A 22 -13.88 -20.39 0.80
N ASP A 23 -14.12 -19.38 1.63
CA ASP A 23 -15.01 -18.27 1.32
C ASP A 23 -14.44 -17.46 0.15
N ARG A 24 -15.31 -17.12 -0.80
CA ARG A 24 -14.94 -16.38 -2.00
C ARG A 24 -14.34 -15.01 -1.68
N ARG A 25 -14.83 -14.33 -0.65
CA ARG A 25 -14.34 -13.01 -0.22
C ARG A 25 -12.88 -13.05 0.16
N TYR A 26 -12.50 -14.08 0.92
CA TYR A 26 -11.10 -14.33 1.30
C TYR A 26 -10.26 -14.71 0.08
N LEU A 27 -10.73 -15.66 -0.73
CA LEU A 27 -9.99 -16.13 -1.90
C LEU A 27 -9.74 -15.01 -2.92
N ASP A 28 -10.74 -14.21 -3.25
CA ASP A 28 -10.61 -13.10 -4.19
C ASP A 28 -9.66 -12.00 -3.64
N THR A 29 -9.76 -11.68 -2.35
CA THR A 29 -8.86 -10.71 -1.68
C THR A 29 -7.41 -11.19 -1.70
N MET A 30 -7.16 -12.43 -1.27
CA MET A 30 -5.81 -13.00 -1.28
C MET A 30 -5.26 -13.13 -2.70
N SER A 31 -6.09 -13.53 -3.66
CA SER A 31 -5.69 -13.67 -5.07
C SER A 31 -5.17 -12.34 -5.62
N LEU A 32 -5.84 -11.22 -5.31
CA LEU A 32 -5.40 -9.89 -5.70
C LEU A 32 -4.10 -9.51 -4.99
N LEU A 33 -4.08 -9.54 -3.65
CA LEU A 33 -2.95 -9.05 -2.86
C LEU A 33 -1.66 -9.85 -3.09
N VAL A 34 -1.78 -11.17 -3.25
CA VAL A 34 -0.63 -12.04 -3.59
C VAL A 34 -0.15 -11.76 -5.01
N SER A 35 -1.06 -11.64 -5.98
CA SER A 35 -0.68 -11.34 -7.38
C SER A 35 0.02 -10.00 -7.54
N LYS A 36 -0.29 -9.01 -6.69
CA LYS A 36 0.36 -7.70 -6.65
C LYS A 36 1.63 -7.67 -5.80
N GLY A 37 1.94 -8.76 -5.09
CA GLY A 37 3.13 -8.88 -4.27
C GLY A 37 3.06 -8.19 -2.91
N LEU A 38 1.86 -7.78 -2.47
CA LEU A 38 1.64 -7.21 -1.14
C LEU A 38 1.65 -8.28 -0.04
N LEU A 39 1.21 -9.50 -0.37
CA LEU A 39 1.23 -10.65 0.53
C LEU A 39 1.95 -11.84 -0.11
N ARG A 40 2.47 -12.72 0.75
CA ARG A 40 3.01 -14.02 0.37
C ARG A 40 2.22 -15.11 1.10
N THR A 41 2.00 -16.22 0.42
CA THR A 41 1.31 -17.39 0.97
C THR A 41 1.95 -18.67 0.45
N ASN A 42 1.91 -19.72 1.28
CA ASN A 42 2.24 -21.08 0.91
C ASN A 42 1.04 -21.85 0.34
N MET A 43 -0.17 -21.28 0.42
CA MET A 43 -1.37 -21.86 -0.17
C MET A 43 -1.37 -21.68 -1.68
N LYS A 44 -1.84 -22.70 -2.41
CA LYS A 44 -2.06 -22.59 -3.85
C LYS A 44 -3.29 -21.72 -4.10
N ILE A 45 -3.08 -20.42 -4.34
CA ILE A 45 -4.11 -19.44 -4.71
C ILE A 45 -3.88 -19.03 -6.16
N LEU A 46 -4.94 -19.10 -6.99
CA LEU A 46 -4.87 -18.69 -8.37
C LEU A 46 -4.75 -17.15 -8.45
N PRO A 47 -3.71 -16.59 -9.07
CA PRO A 47 -3.54 -15.14 -9.13
C PRO A 47 -4.62 -14.50 -9.98
N ARG A 48 -5.20 -13.39 -9.49
CA ARG A 48 -6.21 -12.59 -10.20
C ARG A 48 -5.81 -11.12 -10.20
N PRO A 49 -4.79 -10.72 -10.98
CA PRO A 49 -4.19 -9.37 -10.90
C PRO A 49 -5.09 -8.24 -11.40
N ASN A 50 -6.16 -8.57 -12.12
CA ASN A 50 -7.11 -7.62 -12.71
C ASN A 50 -8.50 -7.69 -12.06
N SER A 51 -8.66 -8.44 -10.96
CA SER A 51 -9.94 -8.46 -10.25
C SER A 51 -10.25 -7.10 -9.64
N ARG A 52 -11.55 -6.83 -9.50
CA ARG A 52 -12.08 -5.78 -8.64
C ARG A 52 -12.75 -6.46 -7.45
N ILE A 53 -12.40 -6.04 -6.25
CA ILE A 53 -12.93 -6.61 -5.00
C ILE A 53 -13.66 -5.53 -4.21
N SER A 54 -14.70 -5.92 -3.48
CA SER A 54 -15.34 -5.03 -2.52
C SER A 54 -14.39 -4.77 -1.35
N LEU A 55 -14.35 -3.53 -0.87
CA LEU A 55 -13.58 -3.21 0.33
C LEU A 55 -14.16 -3.88 1.58
N ASP A 56 -15.49 -4.06 1.65
CA ASP A 56 -16.15 -4.82 2.71
C ASP A 56 -15.64 -6.27 2.75
N ASP A 57 -15.46 -6.89 1.59
CA ASP A 57 -14.98 -8.28 1.49
C ASP A 57 -13.53 -8.40 1.96
N ALA A 58 -12.70 -7.42 1.62
CA ALA A 58 -11.32 -7.37 2.07
C ALA A 58 -11.22 -7.15 3.59
N VAL A 59 -12.03 -6.25 4.15
CA VAL A 59 -12.11 -6.03 5.60
C VAL A 59 -12.63 -7.29 6.29
N TRP A 60 -13.69 -7.91 5.77
CA TRP A 60 -14.21 -9.17 6.31
C TRP A 60 -13.14 -10.26 6.31
N ALA A 61 -12.42 -10.45 5.20
CA ALA A 61 -11.37 -11.45 5.07
C ALA A 61 -10.23 -11.19 6.08
N GLY A 62 -9.88 -9.93 6.29
CA GLY A 62 -8.89 -9.52 7.27
C GLY A 62 -9.29 -9.79 8.71
N ILE A 63 -10.52 -9.42 9.09
CA ILE A 63 -11.03 -9.61 10.46
C ILE A 63 -11.24 -11.10 10.76
N ASN A 64 -11.75 -11.86 9.80
CA ASN A 64 -12.29 -13.19 10.07
C ASN A 64 -11.35 -14.35 9.73
N VAL A 65 -10.31 -14.11 8.91
CA VAL A 65 -9.50 -15.19 8.31
C VAL A 65 -8.00 -14.90 8.38
N GLU A 66 -7.55 -13.77 7.82
CA GLU A 66 -6.11 -13.47 7.69
C GLU A 66 -5.83 -12.00 8.06
N PRO A 67 -5.46 -11.71 9.31
CA PRO A 67 -5.25 -10.35 9.81
C PRO A 67 -4.21 -9.54 9.02
N ARG A 68 -3.23 -10.20 8.40
CA ARG A 68 -2.22 -9.53 7.55
C ARG A 68 -2.85 -8.79 6.36
N ILE A 69 -4.07 -9.17 5.95
CA ILE A 69 -4.83 -8.40 4.96
C ILE A 69 -5.07 -6.97 5.46
N LEU A 70 -5.47 -6.78 6.73
CA LEU A 70 -5.71 -5.45 7.29
C LEU A 70 -4.43 -4.61 7.41
N GLU A 71 -3.28 -5.25 7.64
CA GLU A 71 -1.98 -4.58 7.69
C GLU A 71 -1.59 -3.93 6.35
N VAL A 72 -1.88 -4.63 5.25
CA VAL A 72 -1.52 -4.16 3.90
C VAL A 72 -2.64 -3.39 3.21
N LEU A 73 -3.88 -3.48 3.70
CA LEU A 73 -5.06 -2.94 3.04
C LEU A 73 -4.99 -1.42 2.78
N PRO A 74 -4.54 -0.56 3.73
CA PRO A 74 -4.38 0.87 3.45
C PRO A 74 -3.41 1.14 2.30
N ALA A 75 -2.25 0.46 2.28
CA ALA A 75 -1.29 0.58 1.19
C ALA A 75 -1.85 0.05 -0.13
N ALA A 76 -2.63 -1.04 -0.09
CA ALA A 76 -3.30 -1.61 -1.25
C ALA A 76 -4.32 -0.62 -1.84
N VAL A 77 -5.18 -0.03 -1.02
CA VAL A 77 -6.19 0.95 -1.48
C VAL A 77 -5.50 2.20 -2.04
N LEU A 78 -4.45 2.69 -1.38
CA LEU A 78 -3.67 3.85 -1.82
C LEU A 78 -3.07 3.65 -3.23
N ARG A 79 -2.50 2.47 -3.48
CA ARG A 79 -1.70 2.20 -4.69
C ARG A 79 -2.48 1.51 -5.80
N LEU A 80 -3.50 0.74 -5.43
CA LEU A 80 -4.29 -0.12 -6.32
C LEU A 80 -5.76 0.29 -6.35
N GLY A 81 -6.11 1.54 -6.02
CA GLY A 81 -7.50 2.00 -5.83
C GLY A 81 -8.51 1.56 -6.91
N ARG A 82 -8.10 1.45 -8.18
CA ARG A 82 -8.96 0.94 -9.27
C ARG A 82 -9.47 -0.49 -9.08
N HIS A 83 -8.76 -1.30 -8.29
CA HIS A 83 -9.09 -2.69 -7.97
C HIS A 83 -10.04 -2.82 -6.78
N PHE A 84 -10.39 -1.72 -6.12
CA PHE A 84 -11.33 -1.72 -5.00
C PHE A 84 -12.62 -1.03 -5.40
N VAL A 85 -13.74 -1.64 -5.04
CA VAL A 85 -15.07 -1.03 -5.07
C VAL A 85 -15.42 -0.67 -3.63
N PHE A 86 -15.73 0.60 -3.36
CA PHE A 86 -16.05 1.03 -2.01
C PHE A 86 -17.05 2.19 -1.99
N LEU A 87 -17.84 2.22 -0.92
CA LEU A 87 -18.68 3.34 -0.52
C LEU A 87 -17.90 4.14 0.55
N PRO A 88 -17.53 5.41 0.28
CA PRO A 88 -16.70 6.18 1.20
C PRO A 88 -17.24 6.26 2.62
N GLU A 89 -18.57 6.33 2.79
CA GLU A 89 -19.22 6.49 4.09
C GLU A 89 -18.98 5.28 5.00
N ARG A 90 -18.88 4.08 4.43
CA ARG A 90 -18.71 2.83 5.19
C ARG A 90 -17.28 2.56 5.65
N HIS A 91 -16.32 3.30 5.09
CA HIS A 91 -14.89 3.08 5.31
C HIS A 91 -14.11 4.36 5.61
N ALA A 92 -14.77 5.37 6.20
CA ALA A 92 -14.18 6.67 6.51
C ALA A 92 -12.82 6.53 7.24
N GLY A 93 -12.75 5.70 8.29
CA GLY A 93 -11.49 5.49 9.03
C GLY A 93 -10.35 4.91 8.18
N LEU A 94 -10.64 4.04 7.20
CA LEU A 94 -9.61 3.58 6.26
C LEU A 94 -9.17 4.72 5.34
N LEU A 95 -10.11 5.51 4.84
CA LEU A 95 -9.82 6.61 3.93
C LEU A 95 -9.01 7.73 4.59
N GLU A 96 -9.23 7.98 5.88
CA GLU A 96 -8.40 8.89 6.68
C GLU A 96 -6.95 8.41 6.75
N VAL A 97 -6.74 7.13 7.07
CA VAL A 97 -5.40 6.52 7.08
C VAL A 97 -4.75 6.64 5.71
N VAL A 98 -5.49 6.31 4.64
CA VAL A 98 -5.02 6.42 3.26
C VAL A 98 -4.67 7.86 2.89
N ALA A 99 -5.42 8.86 3.37
CA ALA A 99 -5.13 10.27 3.17
C ALA A 99 -3.81 10.67 3.87
N CYS A 100 -3.61 10.27 5.13
CA CYS A 100 -2.35 10.50 5.86
C CYS A 100 -1.16 9.84 5.14
N LEU A 101 -1.31 8.58 4.70
CA LEU A 101 -0.28 7.88 3.95
C LEU A 101 0.04 8.58 2.63
N ARG A 102 -0.99 9.07 1.91
CA ARG A 102 -0.82 9.81 0.65
C ARG A 102 -0.03 11.11 0.85
N LEU A 103 -0.22 11.79 1.98
CA LEU A 103 0.49 13.02 2.33
C LEU A 103 1.91 12.75 2.87
N GLY A 104 2.28 11.48 3.08
CA GLY A 104 3.57 11.12 3.67
C GLY A 104 3.68 11.55 5.14
N ALA A 105 2.56 11.66 5.85
CA ALA A 105 2.55 12.10 7.24
C ALA A 105 3.36 11.15 8.13
N VAL A 106 4.09 11.72 9.10
CA VAL A 106 4.91 10.94 10.05
C VAL A 106 4.03 10.16 11.03
N THR A 107 2.94 10.79 11.46
CA THR A 107 1.91 10.24 12.34
C THR A 107 0.55 10.24 11.63
N GLY A 108 -0.36 9.40 12.12
CA GLY A 108 -1.70 9.25 11.55
C GLY A 108 -2.56 8.33 12.41
N PRO A 109 -3.84 8.17 12.06
CA PRO A 109 -4.76 7.32 12.81
C PRO A 109 -4.40 5.83 12.67
N ASP A 110 -4.75 5.06 13.69
CA ASP A 110 -4.64 3.61 13.68
C ASP A 110 -5.80 2.99 12.91
N PHE A 111 -5.56 1.83 12.29
CA PHE A 111 -6.58 1.12 11.52
C PHE A 111 -6.84 -0.25 12.13
N MET A 112 -8.07 -0.49 12.62
CA MET A 112 -8.49 -1.80 13.15
C MET A 112 -7.50 -2.39 14.19
N GLY A 113 -6.99 -1.53 15.09
CA GLY A 113 -6.01 -1.92 16.11
C GLY A 113 -4.55 -2.02 15.62
N ILE A 114 -4.27 -1.65 14.38
CA ILE A 114 -2.93 -1.64 13.80
C ILE A 114 -2.39 -0.22 13.79
N SER A 115 -1.24 -0.03 14.45
CA SER A 115 -0.60 1.29 14.56
C SER A 115 -0.24 1.88 13.20
N TYR A 116 -0.46 3.17 12.99
CA TYR A 116 -0.10 3.87 11.74
C TYR A 116 1.35 3.65 11.30
N LYS A 117 2.30 3.61 12.26
CA LYS A 117 3.73 3.37 11.99
C LYS A 117 3.96 2.05 11.24
N LYS A 118 3.22 0.99 11.57
CA LYS A 118 3.30 -0.31 10.87
C LYS A 118 2.69 -0.24 9.47
N LEU A 119 1.55 0.43 9.33
CA LEU A 119 0.86 0.60 8.05
C LEU A 119 1.71 1.37 7.03
N ARG A 120 2.46 2.39 7.51
CA ARG A 120 3.37 3.19 6.68
C ARG A 120 4.45 2.36 5.99
N ILE A 121 4.99 1.33 6.66
CA ILE A 121 6.01 0.45 6.07
C ILE A 121 5.51 -0.18 4.76
N TRP A 122 4.24 -0.57 4.72
CA TRP A 122 3.63 -1.18 3.53
C TRP A 122 3.37 -0.19 2.39
N ALA A 123 3.16 1.10 2.71
CA ALA A 123 2.99 2.13 1.69
C ALA A 123 4.28 2.38 0.90
N ASP A 124 5.42 2.27 1.57
CA ASP A 124 6.76 2.41 0.97
C ASP A 124 7.39 1.08 0.55
N PHE A 125 6.71 -0.05 0.75
CA PHE A 125 7.23 -1.36 0.37
C PHE A 125 7.32 -1.52 -1.16
N PRO A 126 8.48 -1.92 -1.72
CA PRO A 126 8.62 -2.13 -3.15
C PRO A 126 7.80 -3.33 -3.61
N LEU A 127 6.93 -3.13 -4.61
CA LEU A 127 6.15 -4.22 -5.20
C LEU A 127 6.88 -4.80 -6.40
N LYS A 128 6.62 -6.08 -6.69
CA LYS A 128 7.15 -6.75 -7.88
C LYS A 128 6.65 -6.11 -9.19
N ASP A 129 5.45 -5.54 -9.15
CA ASP A 129 4.86 -4.83 -10.29
C ASP A 129 5.49 -3.43 -10.38
N GLY A 130 6.58 -3.30 -11.15
CA GLY A 130 7.34 -2.04 -11.33
C GLY A 130 6.53 -0.87 -11.92
N ARG A 131 5.27 -1.11 -12.30
CA ARG A 131 4.32 -0.07 -12.72
C ARG A 131 3.74 0.71 -11.52
N VAL A 132 3.78 0.13 -10.32
CA VAL A 132 3.21 0.74 -9.11
C VAL A 132 4.33 1.22 -8.21
N LYS A 133 4.77 2.46 -8.44
CA LYS A 133 5.78 3.15 -7.61
C LYS A 133 5.36 3.20 -6.13
N THR A 134 6.34 3.24 -5.23
CA THR A 134 6.10 3.52 -3.81
C THR A 134 5.59 4.95 -3.62
N VAL A 135 5.08 5.28 -2.43
CA VAL A 135 4.66 6.66 -2.14
C VAL A 135 5.86 7.61 -2.24
N SER A 136 7.00 7.22 -1.68
CA SER A 136 8.25 7.98 -1.73
C SER A 136 8.81 8.21 -3.15
N GLU A 137 8.56 7.29 -4.09
CA GLU A 137 9.02 7.41 -5.48
C GLU A 137 8.04 8.13 -6.41
N LYS A 138 6.83 8.42 -5.93
CA LYS A 138 5.79 9.03 -6.75
C LYS A 138 6.07 10.51 -6.97
N LYS A 139 6.49 10.86 -8.19
CA LYS A 139 6.66 12.26 -8.59
C LYS A 139 5.31 13.00 -8.55
N ILE A 140 5.30 14.19 -7.94
CA ILE A 140 4.15 15.07 -7.90
C ILE A 140 4.24 16.03 -9.09
N MET A 141 3.25 15.98 -9.98
CA MET A 141 3.19 16.92 -11.10
C MET A 141 2.85 18.32 -10.57
N ARG A 142 3.79 19.25 -10.71
CA ARG A 142 3.59 20.67 -10.45
C ARG A 142 4.17 21.47 -11.60
N ALA A 143 3.41 22.43 -12.11
CA ALA A 143 3.85 23.35 -13.14
C ALA A 143 4.28 24.66 -12.48
N TYR A 144 5.52 25.09 -12.75
CA TYR A 144 6.05 26.37 -12.31
C TYR A 144 6.43 27.19 -13.54
N ARG A 145 6.17 28.50 -13.50
CA ARG A 145 6.65 29.41 -14.54
C ARG A 145 8.03 29.92 -14.12
N LEU A 146 9.05 29.61 -14.90
CA LEU A 146 10.41 30.08 -14.69
C LEU A 146 10.73 31.20 -15.69
N ARG A 147 11.63 32.11 -15.29
CA ARG A 147 12.16 33.12 -16.21
C ARG A 147 12.97 32.44 -17.33
N PRO A 148 12.96 32.93 -18.58
CA PRO A 148 13.68 32.31 -19.70
C PRO A 148 15.17 32.06 -19.43
N GLU A 149 15.83 32.98 -18.74
CA GLU A 149 17.24 32.87 -18.36
C GLU A 149 17.53 31.67 -17.44
N ILE A 150 16.62 31.40 -16.49
CA ILE A 150 16.73 30.26 -15.57
C ILE A 150 16.50 28.95 -16.34
N PHE A 151 15.57 28.95 -17.29
CA PHE A 151 15.30 27.80 -18.13
C PHE A 151 16.54 27.43 -18.97
N ARG A 152 17.17 28.40 -19.62
CA ARG A 152 18.44 28.19 -20.37
C ARG A 152 19.56 27.65 -19.48
N LYS A 153 19.69 28.15 -18.24
CA LYS A 153 20.67 27.63 -17.28
C LYS A 153 20.41 26.17 -16.94
N LEU A 154 19.14 25.80 -16.72
CA LEU A 154 18.73 24.42 -16.45
C LEU A 154 19.06 23.49 -17.61
N GLU A 155 18.71 23.85 -18.84
CA GLU A 155 19.04 23.08 -20.04
C GLU A 155 20.56 22.83 -20.18
N ASN A 156 21.37 23.87 -19.97
CA ASN A 156 22.82 23.74 -20.04
C ASN A 156 23.38 22.81 -18.97
N MET A 157 22.89 22.91 -17.73
CA MET A 157 23.27 22.01 -16.65
C MET A 157 22.84 20.55 -16.91
N ALA A 158 21.64 20.37 -17.48
CA ALA A 158 21.12 19.05 -17.84
C ALA A 158 22.01 18.38 -18.91
N LYS A 159 22.37 19.13 -19.96
CA LYS A 159 23.29 18.69 -21.02
C LYS A 159 24.67 18.33 -20.48
N GLN A 160 25.26 19.19 -19.65
CA GLN A 160 26.59 18.94 -19.05
C GLN A 160 26.64 17.68 -18.18
N ARG A 161 25.53 17.36 -17.50
CA ARG A 161 25.45 16.24 -16.56
C ARG A 161 24.85 14.97 -17.17
N GLY A 162 24.42 15.00 -18.43
CA GLY A 162 23.75 13.88 -19.10
C GLY A 162 22.46 13.43 -18.39
N CYS A 163 21.74 14.37 -17.77
CA CYS A 163 20.52 14.09 -17.00
C CYS A 163 19.37 15.01 -17.43
N THR A 164 18.17 14.75 -16.94
CA THR A 164 16.99 15.59 -17.22
C THR A 164 17.02 16.89 -16.40
N GLU A 165 16.36 17.94 -16.91
CA GLU A 165 16.19 19.21 -16.17
C GLU A 165 15.54 19.00 -14.79
N THR A 166 14.62 18.03 -14.69
CA THR A 166 13.98 17.67 -13.42
C THR A 166 15.01 17.10 -12.43
N GLU A 167 15.90 16.22 -12.87
CA GLU A 167 16.97 15.68 -12.02
C GLU A 167 17.96 16.76 -11.60
N VAL A 168 18.25 17.74 -12.47
CA VAL A 168 19.06 18.90 -12.10
C VAL A 168 18.42 19.67 -10.94
N ILE A 169 17.12 19.98 -11.04
CA ILE A 169 16.40 20.70 -9.97
C ILE A 169 16.39 19.87 -8.67
N GLU A 170 16.03 18.59 -8.74
CA GLU A 170 16.00 17.71 -7.56
C GLU A 170 17.37 17.65 -6.88
N ASN A 171 18.45 17.52 -7.64
CA ASN A 171 19.81 17.50 -7.11
C ASN A 171 20.19 18.85 -6.49
N VAL A 172 19.95 19.97 -7.19
CA VAL A 172 20.27 21.30 -6.66
C VAL A 172 19.56 21.52 -5.32
N ILE A 173 18.28 21.16 -5.19
CA ILE A 173 17.55 21.30 -3.92
C ILE A 173 18.13 20.38 -2.85
N ARG A 174 18.37 19.09 -3.15
CA ARG A 174 18.97 18.14 -2.19
C ARG A 174 20.31 18.65 -1.65
N PHE A 175 21.21 19.08 -2.53
CA PHE A 175 22.54 19.53 -2.12
C PHE A 175 22.56 20.93 -1.49
N SER A 176 21.62 21.82 -1.85
CA SER A 176 21.53 23.16 -1.24
C SER A 176 21.07 23.11 0.22
N PHE A 177 20.30 22.10 0.60
CA PHE A 177 19.87 21.91 2.00
C PHE A 177 20.87 21.08 2.82
N SER A 178 21.63 20.17 2.21
CA SER A 178 22.68 19.41 2.92
C SER A 178 23.89 20.23 3.36
N ALA A 179 24.10 21.43 2.80
CA ALA A 179 25.22 22.31 3.16
C ALA A 179 24.92 23.27 4.32
N ARG A 180 23.75 23.15 4.97
CA ARG A 180 23.30 24.05 6.07
C ARG A 180 22.92 23.31 7.37
N LEU A 181 23.28 22.04 7.49
CA LEU A 181 23.20 21.24 8.72
C LEU A 181 24.63 20.78 9.08
#